data_AF-A0A519R0L6-F1
#
_entry.id   AF-A0A519R0L6-F1
#
_cell.length_a   1.000
_cell.length_b   1.000
_cell.length_c   1.000
_cell.angle_alpha   90.00
_cell.angle_beta   90.00
_cell.angle_gamma   90.00
#
_symmetry.space_group_name_H-M   'P 1'
#
loop_
_entity.id
_entity.type
_entity.pdbx_description
1 polymer ?
#
loop_
_entity_poly.entity_id
_entity_poly.type
_entity_poly.pdbx_seq_one_letter_code
_entity_poly.pdbx_strand_id
1 'polypeptide(L)'
;MNEHFNVVAGVRADYNNLFGWFATPRINARYEPVHGTFIRMSIGRGQKTANIFAENIGALASARTLQVLGNSTSKAYGLDPEIAWNKG
;
A
#
# COMPACT_ATOMS: atom_id res chain seq x y z
N MET A 1 -10.27 21.79 25.54
CA MET A 1 -9.82 20.62 24.74
C MET A 1 -8.30 20.58 24.88
N ASN A 2 -7.69 19.46 25.28
CA ASN A 2 -6.23 19.40 25.48
C ASN A 2 -5.52 19.72 24.17
N GLU A 3 -4.85 20.87 24.10
CA GLU A 3 -4.21 21.40 22.88
C GLU A 3 -2.99 20.58 22.43
N HIS A 4 -2.54 19.65 23.28
CA HIS A 4 -1.34 18.85 23.10
C HIS A 4 -1.54 17.49 22.42
N PHE A 5 -2.79 17.12 22.05
CA PHE A 5 -3.07 15.84 21.41
C PHE A 5 -3.92 16.01 20.15
N ASN A 6 -3.40 15.54 19.02
CA ASN A 6 -4.04 15.63 17.71
C ASN A 6 -4.08 14.24 17.07
N VAL A 7 -5.25 13.83 16.59
CA VAL A 7 -5.42 12.57 15.86
C VAL A 7 -6.18 12.82 14.58
N VAL A 8 -5.66 12.27 13.49
CA VAL A 8 -6.25 12.32 12.16
C VAL A 8 -6.41 10.89 11.66
N ALA A 9 -7.67 10.45 11.56
CA ALA A 9 -8.02 9.21 10.90
C ALA A 9 -8.60 9.52 9.51
N GLY A 10 -8.28 8.68 8.54
CA GLY A 10 -8.83 8.76 7.19
C GLY A 10 -8.97 7.38 6.58
N VAL A 11 -9.92 7.24 5.68
CA VAL A 11 -10.11 6.04 4.87
C VAL A 11 -10.21 6.46 3.42
N ARG A 12 -9.58 5.69 2.54
CA ARG A 12 -9.73 5.82 1.09
C ARG A 12 -10.38 4.54 0.57
N ALA A 13 -11.39 4.68 -0.27
CA ALA A 13 -12.04 3.57 -0.96
C ALA A 13 -11.93 3.82 -2.46
N ASP A 14 -11.43 2.84 -3.18
CA ASP A 14 -11.21 2.92 -4.62
C ASP A 14 -11.72 1.63 -5.28
N TYR A 15 -12.17 1.78 -6.53
CA TYR A 15 -12.54 0.66 -7.38
C TYR A 15 -11.49 0.45 -8.47
N ASN A 16 -11.01 -0.78 -8.61
CA ASN A 16 -10.11 -1.18 -9.67
C ASN A 16 -10.78 -2.22 -10.57
N ASN A 17 -10.63 -2.06 -11.89
CA ASN A 17 -11.24 -2.96 -12.87
C ASN A 17 -10.75 -4.42 -12.76
N LEU A 18 -9.54 -4.65 -12.25
CA LEU A 18 -8.92 -5.97 -12.08
C LEU A 18 -9.10 -6.54 -10.66
N PHE A 19 -9.11 -5.69 -9.63
CA PHE A 19 -9.09 -6.11 -8.22
C PHE A 19 -10.40 -5.80 -7.46
N GLY A 20 -11.35 -5.13 -8.10
CA GLY A 20 -12.61 -4.72 -7.49
C GLY A 20 -12.43 -3.59 -6.47
N TRP A 21 -13.31 -3.56 -5.47
CA TRP A 21 -13.28 -2.57 -4.39
C TRP A 21 -12.16 -2.86 -3.40
N PHE A 22 -11.39 -1.83 -3.07
CA PHE A 22 -10.39 -1.89 -2.00
C PHE A 22 -10.44 -0.65 -1.12
N ALA A 23 -10.11 -0.84 0.15
CA ALA A 23 -10.09 0.21 1.16
C ALA A 23 -8.72 0.31 1.84
N THR A 24 -8.29 1.54 2.02
CA THR A 24 -6.96 1.91 2.48
C THR A 24 -7.10 2.86 3.69
N PRO A 25 -7.19 2.31 4.91
CA PRO A 25 -7.24 3.13 6.13
C PRO A 25 -5.86 3.72 6.47
N ARG A 26 -5.86 4.91 7.07
CA ARG A 26 -4.69 5.63 7.58
C ARG A 26 -5.04 6.35 8.88
N ILE A 27 -4.17 6.25 9.87
CA ILE A 27 -4.30 6.93 11.16
C ILE A 27 -2.97 7.61 11.46
N ASN A 28 -3.02 8.87 11.87
CA ASN A 28 -1.87 9.64 12.32
C ASN A 28 -2.22 10.30 13.65
N ALA A 29 -1.43 10.04 14.68
CA ALA A 29 -1.53 10.65 15.99
C ALA A 29 -0.27 11.48 16.26
N ARG A 30 -0.46 12.64 16.87
CA ARG A 30 0.59 13.52 17.37
C ARG A 30 0.27 13.89 18.80
N TYR A 31 1.25 13.71 19.68
CA TYR A 31 1.16 14.08 21.08
C TYR A 31 2.36 14.95 21.47
N GLU A 32 2.13 15.97 22.30
CA GLU A 32 3.13 16.87 22.84
C GLU A 32 3.15 16.75 24.38
N PRO A 33 3.95 15.84 24.97
CA PRO A 33 3.98 15.66 26.42
C PRO A 33 4.55 16.88 27.16
N VAL A 34 5.51 17.57 26.55
CA VAL A 34 6.19 18.76 27.07
C VAL A 34 6.36 19.72 25.89
N HIS A 35 6.22 21.02 26.14
CA HIS A 35 6.33 22.02 25.08
C HIS A 35 7.66 21.87 24.31
N GLY A 36 7.57 21.65 22.99
CA GLY A 36 8.73 21.44 22.12
C GLY A 36 9.15 19.98 21.89
N THR A 37 8.53 19.00 22.56
CA THR A 37 8.74 17.56 22.30
C THR A 37 7.52 16.96 21.61
N PHE A 38 7.70 16.38 20.42
CA PHE A 38 6.60 15.78 19.67
C PHE A 38 6.79 14.28 19.48
N ILE A 39 5.80 13.51 19.91
CA ILE A 39 5.67 12.10 19.62
C ILE A 39 4.66 11.96 18.48
N ARG A 40 5.06 11.29 17.40
CA ARG A 40 4.19 11.00 16.26
C ARG A 40 4.07 9.49 16.13
N MET A 41 2.87 9.03 15.86
CA MET A 41 2.58 7.64 15.50
C MET A 41 1.71 7.65 14.26
N SER A 42 2.02 6.81 13.30
CA SER A 42 1.28 6.66 12.06
C SER A 42 1.15 5.18 11.73
N ILE A 43 -0.04 4.79 11.30
CA ILE A 43 -0.29 3.47 10.73
C ILE A 43 -1.18 3.63 9.51
N GLY A 44 -0.81 2.96 8.42
CA GLY A 44 -1.57 3.00 7.20
C GLY A 44 -1.40 1.74 6.37
N ARG A 45 -2.47 1.34 5.70
CA ARG A 45 -2.39 0.34 4.66
C ARG A 45 -2.01 1.01 3.34
N GLY A 46 -1.38 0.30 2.44
CA GLY A 46 -1.18 0.66 1.04
C GLY A 46 -1.42 -0.57 0.17
N GLN A 47 -1.84 -0.35 -1.07
CA GLN A 47 -2.01 -1.42 -2.05
C GLN A 47 -1.47 -0.97 -3.41
N LYS A 48 -0.73 -1.86 -4.09
CA LYS A 48 -0.19 -1.62 -5.44
C LYS A 48 -0.48 -2.82 -6.33
N THR A 49 -0.74 -2.58 -7.61
CA THR A 49 -0.84 -3.65 -8.62
C THR A 49 0.56 -4.18 -8.93
N ALA A 50 0.77 -5.49 -8.80
CA ALA A 50 2.03 -6.14 -9.16
C ALA A 50 2.26 -6.06 -10.67
N ASN A 51 3.32 -5.36 -11.11
CA ASN A 51 3.68 -5.24 -12.52
C ASN A 51 5.00 -5.94 -12.81
N ILE A 52 4.95 -7.28 -12.82
CA ILE A 52 6.11 -8.17 -12.89
C ILE A 52 7.06 -7.89 -14.07
N PHE A 53 6.53 -7.47 -15.22
CA PHE A 53 7.35 -7.17 -16.40
C PHE A 53 8.08 -5.83 -16.28
N ALA A 54 7.38 -4.80 -15.77
CA ALA A 54 7.99 -3.49 -15.55
C ALA A 54 9.04 -3.52 -14.44
N GLU A 55 8.88 -4.41 -13.45
CA GLU A 55 9.82 -4.55 -12.33
C GLU A 55 11.03 -5.43 -12.67
N ASN A 56 10.96 -6.24 -13.74
CA ASN A 56 12.01 -7.19 -14.13
C ASN A 56 12.48 -7.02 -15.58
N ILE A 57 12.63 -5.77 -16.06
CA ILE A 57 13.09 -5.46 -17.43
C ILE A 57 14.45 -6.12 -17.74
N GLY A 58 15.35 -6.23 -16.75
CA GLY A 58 16.64 -6.92 -16.94
C GLY A 58 16.51 -8.39 -17.30
N ALA A 59 15.49 -9.09 -16.80
CA ALA A 59 15.21 -10.47 -17.16
C ALA A 59 14.73 -10.59 -18.63
N LEU A 60 14.04 -9.56 -19.13
CA LEU A 60 13.56 -9.45 -20.50
C LEU A 60 14.64 -9.02 -21.51
N ALA A 61 15.77 -8.49 -21.05
CA ALA A 61 16.88 -8.06 -21.92
C ALA A 61 17.59 -9.23 -22.60
N SER A 62 17.46 -10.43 -22.04
CA SER A 62 17.90 -11.68 -22.67
C SER A 62 16.70 -12.37 -23.32
N ALA A 63 16.91 -13.15 -24.39
CA ALA A 63 15.86 -13.90 -25.09
C ALA A 63 15.27 -15.08 -24.26
N ARG A 64 15.16 -14.93 -22.94
CA ARG A 64 14.60 -15.89 -22.00
C ARG A 64 13.07 -15.80 -22.04
N THR A 65 12.43 -16.96 -22.06
CA THR A 65 10.97 -17.08 -21.94
C THR A 65 10.55 -16.92 -20.48
N LEU A 66 9.66 -15.98 -20.18
CA LEU A 66 9.04 -15.85 -18.86
C LEU A 66 7.73 -16.64 -18.82
N GLN A 67 7.59 -17.51 -17.82
CA GLN A 67 6.38 -18.28 -17.59
C GLN A 67 5.78 -17.90 -16.23
N VAL A 68 4.58 -17.32 -16.23
CA VAL A 68 3.83 -17.03 -15.02
C VAL A 68 2.99 -18.26 -14.68
N LEU A 69 3.39 -18.99 -13.63
CA LEU A 69 2.68 -20.17 -13.16
C LEU A 69 1.50 -19.74 -12.28
N GLY A 70 0.37 -19.41 -12.90
CA GLY A 70 -0.85 -18.98 -12.22
C GLY A 70 -2.10 -19.69 -12.75
N ASN A 71 -3.06 -20.00 -11.87
CA ASN A 71 -4.25 -20.79 -12.19
C ASN A 71 -5.44 -19.96 -12.74
N SER A 72 -5.31 -18.64 -12.90
CA SER A 72 -6.44 -17.77 -13.27
C SER A 72 -5.98 -16.52 -14.00
N THR A 73 -6.62 -16.17 -15.11
CA THR A 73 -6.33 -14.97 -15.93
C THR A 73 -7.15 -13.73 -15.55
N SER A 74 -7.97 -13.80 -14.49
CA SER A 74 -8.94 -12.72 -14.17
C SER A 74 -8.33 -11.49 -13.52
N LYS A 75 -7.15 -11.61 -12.89
CA LYS A 75 -6.39 -10.51 -12.28
C LYS A 75 -5.20 -10.15 -13.19
N ALA A 76 -4.53 -9.02 -12.93
CA ALA A 76 -3.48 -8.44 -13.78
C ALA A 76 -2.62 -9.45 -14.58
N TYR A 77 -1.97 -10.39 -13.90
CA TYR A 77 -1.24 -11.50 -14.51
C TYR A 77 -1.59 -12.83 -13.81
N GLY A 78 -2.81 -12.93 -13.28
CA GLY A 78 -3.20 -13.98 -12.34
C GLY A 78 -2.62 -13.84 -10.93
N LEU A 79 -2.01 -12.69 -10.63
CA LEU A 79 -1.41 -12.36 -9.35
C LEU A 79 -2.32 -11.47 -8.52
N ASP A 80 -2.23 -11.63 -7.21
CA ASP A 80 -2.89 -10.75 -6.24
C ASP A 80 -2.17 -9.39 -6.13
N PRO A 81 -2.90 -8.34 -5.72
CA PRO A 81 -2.29 -7.04 -5.50
C PRO A 81 -1.38 -7.08 -4.26
N GLU A 82 -0.28 -6.34 -4.31
CA GLU A 82 0.64 -6.22 -3.18
C GLU A 82 0.03 -5.35 -2.09
N ILE A 83 0.01 -5.86 -0.85
CA ILE A 83 -0.53 -5.14 0.31
C ILE A 83 0.63 -4.82 1.25
N ALA A 84 0.78 -3.54 1.57
CA ALA A 84 1.77 -3.05 2.52
C ALA A 84 1.09 -2.42 3.74
N TRP A 85 1.70 -2.60 4.92
CA TRP A 85 1.34 -1.89 6.15
C TRP A 85 2.51 -1.05 6.60
N ASN A 86 2.35 0.27 6.54
CA ASN A 86 3.33 1.23 7.01
C ASN A 86 3.01 1.60 8.46
N LYS A 87 4.02 1.56 9.32
CA LYS A 87 3.95 2.00 10.71
C LYS A 87 5.17 2.87 11.02
N GLY A 88 4.99 3.98 11.71
CA GLY A 88 6.06 4.92 12.06
C GLY A 88 5.67 5.87 13.16
#